data_AF-A0A9D9CZ34-F1
#
_entry.id   AF-A0A9D9CZ34-F1
#
_cell.length_a   1.000
_cell.length_b   1.000
_cell.length_c   1.000
_cell.angle_alpha   90.00
_cell.angle_beta   90.00
_cell.angle_gamma   90.00
#
_symmetry.space_group_name_H-M   'P 1'
#
loop_
_entity.id
_entity.type
_entity.pdbx_description
1 polymer ?
#
loop_
_entity_poly.entity_id
_entity_poly.type
_entity_poly.pdbx_seq_one_letter_code
_entity_poly.pdbx_strand_id
1 'polypeptide(L)'
;SCVVPEDTKRLFLVVSPSPSEYIQHKWDQDITNDDQWPYTVEFTNTNIYGAANINNGPISDVTINYDVYFPASSSVYVGTSVKVDGTAASSLGTAFQMQAASVGGLMTTWNSAGPTDGKAMFYAVDANGSINNAASTANGYGHWFDAAGNRCAYASGFVFSEFDEKSMSFSVGQYPGKTKDGDNYTIRQALKYKKGNETAVATFVFNIHITSSRTGYEISNGGNTASTEIASEAIYPVGYYSISGSRISSPQRGVNIIKMSDGSFRKIIKN
;
A
#
# COMPACT_ATOMS: atom_id res chain seq x y z
N SER A 1 -28.28 -0.22 -18.43
CA SER A 1 -27.82 -1.04 -17.30
C SER A 1 -27.02 -2.22 -17.83
N CYS A 2 -25.88 -2.54 -17.23
CA CYS A 2 -25.12 -3.75 -17.53
C CYS A 2 -25.38 -4.75 -16.41
N VAL A 3 -25.84 -5.97 -16.74
CA VAL A 3 -26.06 -7.04 -15.76
C VAL A 3 -24.85 -7.95 -15.80
N VAL A 4 -24.14 -8.04 -14.68
CA VAL A 4 -22.98 -8.90 -14.53
C VAL A 4 -23.46 -10.35 -14.33
N PRO A 5 -22.97 -11.33 -15.11
CA PRO A 5 -23.34 -12.74 -14.94
C PRO A 5 -23.01 -13.27 -13.54
N GLU A 6 -23.81 -14.22 -13.07
CA GLU A 6 -23.57 -14.98 -11.84
C GLU A 6 -22.16 -15.61 -11.88
N ASP A 7 -21.49 -15.69 -10.73
CA ASP A 7 -20.11 -16.19 -10.57
C ASP A 7 -18.96 -15.40 -11.24
N THR A 8 -19.22 -14.19 -11.75
CA THR A 8 -18.15 -13.32 -12.29
C THR A 8 -17.07 -13.04 -11.22
N LYS A 9 -15.83 -13.46 -11.48
CA LYS A 9 -14.70 -13.27 -10.55
C LYS A 9 -13.97 -11.95 -10.73
N ARG A 10 -14.03 -11.35 -11.92
CA ARG A 10 -13.34 -10.11 -12.27
C ARG A 10 -14.14 -9.35 -13.31
N LEU A 11 -14.23 -8.03 -13.13
CA LEU A 11 -14.80 -7.10 -14.08
C LEU A 11 -13.72 -6.07 -14.44
N PHE A 12 -13.54 -5.80 -15.72
CA PHE A 12 -12.55 -4.84 -16.20
C PHE A 12 -13.26 -3.71 -16.94
N LEU A 13 -12.96 -2.46 -16.56
CA LEU A 13 -13.30 -1.29 -17.38
C LEU A 13 -12.12 -1.02 -18.31
N VAL A 14 -12.32 -1.23 -19.61
CA VAL A 14 -11.32 -0.89 -20.63
C VAL A 14 -11.65 0.49 -21.17
N VAL A 15 -10.84 1.48 -20.79
CA VAL A 15 -10.92 2.83 -21.35
C VAL A 15 -10.01 2.90 -22.57
N SER A 16 -10.61 2.94 -23.76
CA SER A 16 -9.87 3.26 -24.99
C SER A 16 -9.74 4.79 -25.09
N PRO A 17 -8.59 5.34 -25.47
CA PRO A 17 -8.46 6.77 -25.69
C PRO A 17 -9.50 7.24 -26.71
N SER A 18 -10.22 8.30 -26.35
CA SER A 18 -11.14 9.07 -27.18
C SER A 18 -10.33 10.00 -28.12
N PRO A 19 -10.86 10.39 -29.29
CA PRO A 19 -10.23 11.40 -30.13
C PRO A 19 -9.87 12.65 -29.32
N SER A 20 -8.69 13.23 -29.59
CA SER A 20 -8.17 14.41 -28.89
C SER A 20 -8.91 15.71 -29.23
N GLU A 21 -9.96 15.64 -30.04
CA GLU A 21 -10.65 16.79 -30.61
C GLU A 21 -12.17 16.58 -30.52
N TYR A 22 -12.86 17.66 -30.20
CA TYR A 22 -14.31 17.76 -30.18
C TYR A 22 -14.88 17.61 -31.59
N ILE A 23 -15.87 16.73 -31.76
CA ILE A 23 -16.56 16.49 -33.03
C ILE A 23 -17.94 17.12 -32.94
N GLN A 24 -18.08 18.31 -33.54
CA GLN A 24 -19.38 18.98 -33.68
C GLN A 24 -20.25 18.30 -34.75
N HIS A 25 -21.53 18.14 -34.47
CA HIS A 25 -22.54 17.83 -35.47
C HIS A 25 -22.74 19.05 -36.40
N LYS A 26 -22.03 19.05 -37.53
CA LYS A 26 -22.05 20.18 -38.51
C LYS A 26 -23.43 20.48 -39.11
N TRP A 27 -24.42 19.62 -38.90
CA TRP A 27 -25.76 19.71 -39.49
C TRP A 27 -26.75 20.44 -38.58
N ASP A 28 -26.42 20.67 -37.31
CA ASP A 28 -27.16 21.56 -36.44
C ASP A 28 -26.23 22.51 -35.67
N GLN A 29 -26.81 23.39 -34.86
CA GLN A 29 -26.09 24.27 -33.93
C GLN A 29 -26.43 23.89 -32.49
N ASP A 30 -26.84 22.64 -32.25
CA ASP A 30 -27.32 22.18 -30.96
C ASP A 30 -26.22 21.42 -30.22
N ILE A 31 -25.47 22.16 -29.39
CA ILE A 31 -24.38 21.62 -28.59
C ILE A 31 -24.81 20.54 -27.58
N THR A 32 -26.11 20.39 -27.33
CA THR A 32 -26.61 19.42 -26.35
C THR A 32 -26.65 17.99 -26.89
N ASN A 33 -26.56 17.81 -28.20
CA ASN A 33 -26.55 16.49 -28.85
C ASN A 33 -25.19 16.09 -29.45
N ASP A 34 -24.19 16.98 -29.35
CA ASP A 34 -22.81 16.68 -29.78
C ASP A 34 -22.19 15.55 -28.96
N ASP A 35 -21.17 14.91 -29.54
CA ASP A 35 -20.36 13.90 -28.87
C ASP A 35 -19.56 14.53 -27.70
N GLN A 36 -20.08 14.38 -26.48
CA GLN A 36 -19.45 14.88 -25.25
C GLN A 36 -18.38 13.92 -24.73
N TRP A 37 -17.13 14.22 -25.06
CA TRP A 37 -15.95 13.56 -24.50
C TRP A 37 -15.16 14.54 -23.61
N PRO A 38 -14.56 14.09 -22.48
CA PRO A 38 -14.60 12.74 -21.93
C PRO A 38 -15.91 12.44 -21.18
N TYR A 39 -16.37 11.19 -21.25
CA TYR A 39 -17.51 10.73 -20.45
C TYR A 39 -17.13 10.62 -18.96
N THR A 40 -17.96 11.20 -18.09
CA THR A 40 -17.92 10.91 -16.66
C THR A 40 -18.73 9.64 -16.38
N VAL A 41 -18.16 8.68 -15.67
CA VAL A 41 -18.83 7.44 -15.26
C VAL A 41 -18.93 7.35 -13.74
N GLU A 42 -20.04 6.79 -13.25
CA GLU A 42 -20.24 6.46 -11.83
C GLU A 42 -20.47 4.95 -11.71
N PHE A 43 -19.80 4.32 -10.73
CA PHE A 43 -19.99 2.90 -10.40
C PHE A 43 -20.67 2.78 -9.04
N THR A 44 -21.78 2.06 -8.98
CA THR A 44 -22.50 1.74 -7.75
C THR A 44 -22.44 0.24 -7.48
N ASN A 45 -22.60 -0.17 -6.21
CA ASN A 45 -22.55 -1.57 -5.76
C ASN A 45 -21.22 -2.31 -6.01
N THR A 46 -20.14 -1.57 -6.29
CA THR A 46 -18.77 -2.10 -6.39
C THR A 46 -17.78 -1.05 -5.87
N ASN A 47 -16.56 -1.46 -5.56
CA ASN A 47 -15.47 -0.56 -5.20
C ASN A 47 -14.17 -1.00 -5.89
N ILE A 48 -13.17 -0.13 -5.87
CA ILE A 48 -11.82 -0.45 -6.37
C ILE A 48 -11.26 -1.60 -5.52
N TYR A 49 -10.68 -2.62 -6.17
CA TYR A 49 -10.02 -3.71 -5.46
C TYR A 49 -8.90 -3.16 -4.57
N GLY A 50 -8.93 -3.49 -3.27
CA GLY A 50 -8.02 -2.92 -2.28
C GLY A 50 -8.40 -1.52 -1.80
N ALA A 51 -9.62 -1.05 -2.05
CA ALA A 51 -10.14 0.15 -1.41
C ALA A 51 -10.70 -0.16 -0.01
N ALA A 52 -10.60 0.82 0.87
CA ALA A 52 -11.18 0.75 2.21
C ALA A 52 -12.69 0.50 2.17
N ASN A 53 -13.16 -0.43 3.00
CA ASN A 53 -14.56 -0.61 3.33
C ASN A 53 -14.99 0.49 4.31
N ILE A 54 -15.66 1.52 3.81
CA ILE A 54 -16.17 2.66 4.59
C ILE A 54 -17.70 2.60 4.54
N ASN A 55 -18.31 2.26 5.66
CA ASN A 55 -19.77 2.21 5.81
C ASN A 55 -20.26 3.13 6.94
N ASN A 56 -19.39 4.05 7.38
CA ASN A 56 -19.61 4.93 8.53
C ASN A 56 -19.95 4.16 9.83
N GLY A 57 -19.41 2.95 9.96
CA GLY A 57 -19.53 2.14 11.17
C GLY A 57 -18.64 2.64 12.32
N PRO A 58 -18.51 1.84 13.40
CA PRO A 58 -17.56 2.11 14.47
C PRO A 58 -16.13 2.05 13.96
N ILE A 59 -15.25 2.87 14.56
CA ILE A 59 -13.82 2.75 14.30
C ILE A 59 -13.23 1.56 15.09
N SER A 60 -12.13 1.00 14.59
CA SER A 60 -11.50 -0.18 15.18
C SER A 60 -9.98 -0.12 15.10
N ASP A 61 -9.31 -0.85 15.97
CA ASP A 61 -7.85 -0.99 15.93
C ASP A 61 -7.40 -1.83 14.74
N VAL A 62 -6.21 -1.56 14.23
CA VAL A 62 -5.60 -2.34 13.15
C VAL A 62 -4.09 -2.42 13.34
N THR A 63 -3.50 -3.56 12.97
CA THR A 63 -2.04 -3.73 12.91
C THR A 63 -1.64 -4.01 11.47
N ILE A 64 -0.67 -3.25 10.97
CA ILE A 64 -0.13 -3.36 9.62
C ILE A 64 1.36 -3.67 9.76
N ASN A 65 1.80 -4.80 9.19
CA ASN A 65 3.19 -5.23 9.29
C ASN A 65 3.90 -4.99 7.96
N TYR A 66 5.16 -4.57 8.05
CA TYR A 66 6.07 -4.42 6.93
C TYR A 66 7.36 -5.15 7.22
N ASP A 67 7.91 -5.80 6.21
CA ASP A 67 9.32 -6.16 6.19
C ASP A 67 10.07 -5.09 5.41
N VAL A 68 11.16 -4.58 5.99
CA VAL A 68 11.86 -3.37 5.55
C VAL A 68 13.34 -3.69 5.40
N TYR A 69 13.92 -3.33 4.26
CA TYR A 69 15.28 -3.73 3.88
C TYR A 69 16.10 -2.50 3.50
N PHE A 70 17.31 -2.39 4.05
CA PHE A 70 18.31 -1.41 3.63
C PHE A 70 19.71 -1.79 4.16
N PRO A 71 20.81 -1.35 3.51
CA PRO A 71 22.16 -1.72 3.93
C PRO A 71 22.62 -1.01 5.20
N ALA A 72 23.59 -1.63 5.87
CA ALA A 72 24.33 -0.98 6.94
C ALA A 72 25.17 0.19 6.42
N SER A 73 25.36 1.23 7.23
CA SER A 73 26.32 2.30 6.96
C SER A 73 27.00 2.80 8.22
N SER A 74 28.30 3.08 8.15
CA SER A 74 29.06 3.66 9.25
C SER A 74 29.03 5.19 9.28
N SER A 75 28.57 5.85 8.21
CA SER A 75 28.72 7.31 8.04
C SER A 75 27.46 8.02 7.54
N VAL A 76 26.43 7.29 7.13
CA VAL A 76 25.20 7.86 6.54
C VAL A 76 23.97 7.25 7.21
N TYR A 77 22.92 8.06 7.38
CA TYR A 77 21.60 7.61 7.84
C TYR A 77 20.87 6.89 6.71
N VAL A 78 21.37 5.72 6.35
CA VAL A 78 20.74 4.86 5.34
C VAL A 78 19.38 4.37 5.84
N GLY A 79 18.44 4.22 4.92
CA GLY A 79 17.09 3.78 5.20
C GLY A 79 16.30 3.58 3.91
N THR A 80 14.98 3.43 4.06
CA THR A 80 14.03 3.38 2.95
C THR A 80 12.74 4.12 3.31
N SER A 81 11.99 4.55 2.29
CA SER A 81 10.64 5.08 2.46
C SER A 81 9.62 3.94 2.35
N VAL A 82 8.72 3.83 3.32
CA VAL A 82 7.62 2.84 3.39
C VAL A 82 6.30 3.59 3.22
N LYS A 83 5.56 3.33 2.13
CA LYS A 83 4.28 4.00 1.90
C LYS A 83 3.12 3.24 2.53
N VAL A 84 2.12 3.99 3.01
CA VAL A 84 0.82 3.47 3.38
C VAL A 84 -0.08 3.50 2.14
N ASP A 85 0.06 2.51 1.27
CA ASP A 85 -0.71 2.34 0.04
C ASP A 85 -1.33 0.93 -0.06
N GLY A 86 -2.06 0.67 -1.15
CA GLY A 86 -2.67 -0.63 -1.43
C GLY A 86 -3.45 -1.22 -0.25
N THR A 87 -3.08 -2.44 0.16
CA THR A 87 -3.73 -3.16 1.27
C THR A 87 -3.51 -2.50 2.63
N ALA A 88 -2.40 -1.80 2.85
CA ALA A 88 -2.17 -1.05 4.07
C ALA A 88 -3.09 0.17 4.17
N ALA A 89 -3.23 0.92 3.07
CA ALA A 89 -4.19 2.02 2.98
C ALA A 89 -5.63 1.52 3.15
N SER A 90 -5.98 0.39 2.54
CA SER A 90 -7.29 -0.26 2.73
C SER A 90 -7.55 -0.58 4.20
N SER A 91 -6.57 -1.20 4.87
CA SER A 91 -6.68 -1.66 6.26
C SER A 91 -6.83 -0.47 7.22
N LEU A 92 -5.98 0.55 7.07
CA LEU A 92 -6.08 1.81 7.81
C LEU A 92 -7.43 2.48 7.58
N GLY A 93 -7.86 2.58 6.33
CA GLY A 93 -9.09 3.28 5.98
C GLY A 93 -10.35 2.57 6.47
N THR A 94 -10.38 1.24 6.41
CA THR A 94 -11.46 0.44 7.02
C THR A 94 -11.48 0.59 8.53
N ALA A 95 -10.32 0.53 9.17
CA ALA A 95 -10.20 0.68 10.62
C ALA A 95 -10.72 2.03 11.11
N PHE A 96 -10.32 3.12 10.44
CA PHE A 96 -10.70 4.48 10.82
C PHE A 96 -11.99 4.98 10.16
N GLN A 97 -12.62 4.16 9.31
CA GLN A 97 -13.85 4.50 8.58
C GLN A 97 -13.70 5.79 7.76
N MET A 98 -12.54 5.95 7.10
CA MET A 98 -12.20 7.08 6.22
C MET A 98 -11.16 6.68 5.17
N GLN A 99 -10.90 7.52 4.17
CA GLN A 99 -9.78 7.25 3.26
C GLN A 99 -8.45 7.44 4.00
N ALA A 100 -7.50 6.52 3.82
CA ALA A 100 -6.17 6.62 4.46
C ALA A 100 -5.48 7.97 4.18
N ALA A 101 -5.61 8.48 2.95
CA ALA A 101 -5.05 9.78 2.56
C ALA A 101 -5.65 10.97 3.35
N SER A 102 -6.86 10.82 3.91
CA SER A 102 -7.47 11.88 4.73
C SER A 102 -6.86 11.95 6.13
N VAL A 103 -6.25 10.86 6.63
CA VAL A 103 -5.70 10.79 8.00
C VAL A 103 -4.61 11.84 8.21
N GLY A 104 -3.78 12.09 7.20
CA GLY A 104 -2.71 13.07 7.26
C GLY A 104 -3.19 14.49 7.62
N GLY A 105 -4.33 14.91 7.07
CA GLY A 105 -4.95 16.21 7.37
C GLY A 105 -5.58 16.31 8.77
N LEU A 106 -5.68 15.20 9.50
CA LEU A 106 -6.21 15.14 10.86
C LEU A 106 -5.12 15.15 11.93
N MET A 107 -3.85 15.05 11.52
CA MET A 107 -2.72 14.97 12.43
C MET A 107 -2.58 16.23 13.28
N THR A 108 -2.31 16.03 14.56
CA THR A 108 -2.00 17.10 15.52
C THR A 108 -0.68 16.84 16.22
N THR A 109 -0.06 17.91 16.72
CA THR A 109 1.10 17.81 17.61
C THR A 109 0.74 16.96 18.84
N TRP A 110 1.74 16.26 19.37
CA TRP A 110 1.58 15.43 20.55
C TRP A 110 1.02 16.23 21.74
N ASN A 111 0.11 15.59 22.48
CA ASN A 111 -0.45 16.06 23.74
C ASN A 111 -0.69 14.85 24.65
N SER A 112 -0.32 14.96 25.93
CA SER A 112 -0.44 13.87 26.90
C SER A 112 -1.86 13.40 27.16
N ALA A 113 -2.88 14.24 26.91
CA ALA A 113 -4.29 13.87 26.99
C ALA A 113 -4.78 13.06 25.77
N GLY A 114 -3.97 12.99 24.71
CA GLY A 114 -4.31 12.34 23.45
C GLY A 114 -5.08 13.22 22.47
N PRO A 115 -5.49 12.65 21.32
CA PRO A 115 -6.17 13.40 20.27
C PRO A 115 -7.54 13.90 20.74
N THR A 116 -7.91 15.10 20.29
CA THR A 116 -9.29 15.61 20.41
C THR A 116 -10.19 14.95 19.37
N ASP A 117 -11.51 15.15 19.51
CA ASP A 117 -12.46 14.63 18.53
C ASP A 117 -12.13 15.09 17.10
N GLY A 118 -12.24 14.17 16.15
CA GLY A 118 -11.91 14.37 14.74
C GLY A 118 -10.42 14.51 14.45
N LYS A 119 -9.52 14.28 15.42
CA LYS A 119 -8.07 14.42 15.26
C LYS A 119 -7.34 13.10 15.45
N ALA A 120 -6.16 13.03 14.85
CA ALA A 120 -5.23 11.92 14.98
C ALA A 120 -3.90 12.40 15.59
N MET A 121 -3.25 11.52 16.34
CA MET A 121 -1.96 11.81 16.96
C MET A 121 -1.01 10.63 16.80
N PHE A 122 0.27 10.96 16.63
CA PHE A 122 1.34 10.00 16.40
C PHE A 122 2.00 9.56 17.71
N TYR A 123 2.32 8.27 17.80
CA TYR A 123 2.94 7.66 18.97
C TYR A 123 3.96 6.61 18.56
N ALA A 124 4.99 6.41 19.38
CA ALA A 124 5.73 5.16 19.38
C ALA A 124 4.96 4.10 20.17
N VAL A 125 5.21 2.84 19.85
CA VAL A 125 4.75 1.69 20.63
C VAL A 125 5.99 0.89 21.05
N ASP A 126 6.15 0.68 22.34
CA ASP A 126 7.28 -0.06 22.89
C ASP A 126 7.17 -1.56 22.58
N ALA A 127 8.25 -2.32 22.75
CA ALA A 127 8.30 -3.73 22.35
C ALA A 127 7.26 -4.60 23.06
N ASN A 128 6.80 -4.18 24.25
CA ASN A 128 5.74 -4.83 25.00
C ASN A 128 4.31 -4.52 24.49
N GLY A 129 4.17 -3.74 23.42
CA GLY A 129 2.89 -3.34 22.84
C GLY A 129 2.24 -2.11 23.49
N SER A 130 2.89 -1.49 24.49
CA SER A 130 2.35 -0.30 25.14
C SER A 130 2.58 0.95 24.31
N ILE A 131 1.54 1.77 24.14
CA ILE A 131 1.67 3.11 23.55
C ILE A 131 2.54 3.97 24.47
N ASN A 132 3.63 4.51 23.92
CA ASN A 132 4.49 5.42 24.65
C ASN A 132 3.88 6.83 24.64
N ASN A 133 3.30 7.25 25.76
CA ASN A 133 2.65 8.56 25.89
C ASN A 133 3.67 9.69 26.12
N ALA A 134 4.55 9.92 25.15
CA ALA A 134 5.57 10.97 25.18
C ALA A 134 5.78 11.57 23.78
N ALA A 135 6.36 12.76 23.73
CA ALA A 135 6.65 13.46 22.48
C ALA A 135 7.71 12.74 21.61
N SER A 136 7.75 13.11 20.33
CA SER A 136 8.73 12.69 19.33
C SER A 136 10.17 12.78 19.83
N THR A 137 11.00 11.80 19.47
CA THR A 137 12.45 11.82 19.73
C THR A 137 13.28 12.02 18.46
N ALA A 138 12.65 11.93 17.28
CA ALA A 138 13.23 12.24 15.98
C ALA A 138 12.50 13.44 15.33
N ASN A 139 12.73 13.70 14.04
CA ASN A 139 12.12 14.85 13.37
C ASN A 139 10.62 14.65 13.18
N GLY A 140 9.86 15.76 13.28
CA GLY A 140 8.41 15.76 13.03
C GLY A 140 7.67 14.69 13.83
N TYR A 141 6.87 13.88 13.12
CA TYR A 141 6.23 12.70 13.68
C TYR A 141 7.22 11.53 13.68
N GLY A 142 8.17 11.55 14.60
CA GLY A 142 9.32 10.63 14.54
C GLY A 142 9.84 10.16 15.89
N HIS A 143 10.31 8.92 15.92
CA HIS A 143 10.90 8.32 17.11
C HIS A 143 12.17 7.53 16.79
N TRP A 144 13.15 7.62 17.69
CA TRP A 144 14.28 6.69 17.79
C TRP A 144 13.90 5.49 18.61
N PHE A 145 14.46 4.35 18.23
CA PHE A 145 14.26 3.08 18.92
C PHE A 145 15.61 2.44 19.28
N ASP A 146 15.68 1.86 20.46
CA ASP A 146 16.83 1.08 20.90
C ASP A 146 16.88 -0.29 20.21
N ALA A 147 17.92 -1.07 20.49
CA ALA A 147 18.09 -2.40 19.89
C ALA A 147 16.98 -3.40 20.27
N ALA A 148 16.23 -3.15 21.35
CA ALA A 148 15.10 -3.98 21.77
C ALA A 148 13.77 -3.52 21.14
N GLY A 149 13.77 -2.41 20.39
CA GLY A 149 12.57 -1.87 19.74
C GLY A 149 11.73 -0.98 20.64
N ASN A 150 12.27 -0.46 21.75
CA ASN A 150 11.57 0.51 22.59
C ASN A 150 11.92 1.94 22.17
N ARG A 151 10.97 2.87 22.33
CA ARG A 151 11.24 4.29 22.11
C ARG A 151 12.34 4.76 23.04
N CYS A 152 13.37 5.38 22.47
CA CYS A 152 14.50 5.91 23.23
C CYS A 152 14.86 7.33 22.78
N ALA A 153 15.80 7.94 23.49
CA ALA A 153 16.44 9.19 23.05
C ALA A 153 17.41 8.93 21.88
N TYR A 154 17.69 9.96 21.09
CA TYR A 154 18.61 9.92 19.93
C TYR A 154 19.93 9.18 20.21
N ALA A 155 20.60 9.50 21.33
CA ALA A 155 21.91 8.94 21.67
C ALA A 155 21.88 7.42 21.88
N SER A 156 20.74 6.86 22.30
CA SER A 156 20.56 5.42 22.53
C SER A 156 19.99 4.68 21.32
N GLY A 157 19.57 5.41 20.28
CA GLY A 157 18.90 4.85 19.12
C GLY A 157 19.83 4.00 18.24
N PHE A 158 19.25 2.95 17.66
CA PHE A 158 19.84 2.11 16.61
C PHE A 158 19.15 2.34 15.27
N VAL A 159 17.83 2.47 15.30
CA VAL A 159 16.98 2.74 14.15
C VAL A 159 15.96 3.83 14.48
N PHE A 160 15.40 4.46 13.46
CA PHE A 160 14.36 5.46 13.60
C PHE A 160 13.23 5.23 12.59
N SER A 161 12.07 5.81 12.89
CA SER A 161 10.98 5.94 11.94
C SER A 161 10.36 7.33 12.07
N GLU A 162 10.19 8.01 10.94
CA GLU A 162 9.60 9.36 10.82
C GLU A 162 8.44 9.33 9.81
N PHE A 163 7.25 9.72 10.23
CA PHE A 163 6.04 9.76 9.40
C PHE A 163 5.86 11.13 8.76
N ASP A 164 5.59 11.13 7.46
CA ASP A 164 5.19 12.31 6.69
C ASP A 164 3.70 12.21 6.38
N GLU A 165 2.92 13.09 7.02
CA GLU A 165 1.47 13.14 6.92
C GLU A 165 0.96 13.58 5.55
N LYS A 166 1.80 14.25 4.74
CA LYS A 166 1.40 14.73 3.41
C LYS A 166 1.55 13.63 2.36
N SER A 167 2.64 12.86 2.46
CA SER A 167 2.90 11.75 1.54
C SER A 167 2.36 10.41 2.02
N MET A 168 1.85 10.33 3.26
CA MET A 168 1.43 9.09 3.91
C MET A 168 2.53 8.02 3.85
N SER A 169 3.76 8.41 4.19
CA SER A 169 4.92 7.54 4.14
C SER A 169 5.79 7.65 5.39
N PHE A 170 6.50 6.57 5.70
CA PHE A 170 7.47 6.51 6.78
C PHE A 170 8.87 6.48 6.21
N SER A 171 9.75 7.36 6.67
CA SER A 171 11.19 7.18 6.54
C SER A 171 11.66 6.26 7.65
N VAL A 172 12.13 5.06 7.31
CA VAL A 172 12.68 4.08 8.26
C VAL A 172 14.16 3.93 7.98
N GLY A 173 15.02 4.13 8.97
CA GLY A 173 16.46 4.13 8.77
C GLY A 173 17.27 3.81 10.03
N GLN A 174 18.60 3.82 9.88
CA GLN A 174 19.56 3.50 10.94
C GLN A 174 20.31 4.72 11.49
N TYR A 175 20.83 4.57 12.70
CA TYR A 175 21.91 5.39 13.22
C TYR A 175 23.26 4.94 12.62
N PRO A 176 24.07 5.84 12.02
CA PRO A 176 25.37 5.50 11.43
C PRO A 176 26.32 4.79 12.40
N GLY A 177 26.85 3.64 12.00
CA GLY A 177 27.86 2.90 12.75
C GLY A 177 27.34 2.07 13.93
N LYS A 178 26.03 1.96 14.11
CA LYS A 178 25.42 1.14 15.18
C LYS A 178 24.79 -0.17 14.72
N THR A 179 24.62 -0.35 13.42
CA THR A 179 24.07 -1.56 12.81
C THR A 179 25.14 -2.21 11.92
N LYS A 180 24.98 -3.51 11.64
CA LYS A 180 25.79 -4.26 10.68
C LYS A 180 24.89 -5.13 9.79
N ASP A 181 25.44 -5.54 8.65
CA ASP A 181 24.77 -6.47 7.73
C ASP A 181 24.40 -7.77 8.47
N GLY A 182 23.15 -8.20 8.32
CA GLY A 182 22.55 -9.33 9.02
C GLY A 182 21.81 -8.98 10.32
N ASP A 183 21.91 -7.75 10.84
CA ASP A 183 21.13 -7.34 12.01
C ASP A 183 19.62 -7.24 11.69
N ASN A 184 18.80 -7.50 12.70
CA ASN A 184 17.34 -7.42 12.60
C ASN A 184 16.77 -6.62 13.78
N TYR A 185 15.79 -5.77 13.50
CA TYR A 185 15.09 -4.98 14.51
C TYR A 185 13.59 -5.01 14.26
N THR A 186 12.78 -4.91 15.31
CA THR A 186 11.34 -4.70 15.17
C THR A 186 10.94 -3.46 15.94
N ILE A 187 10.40 -2.47 15.23
CA ILE A 187 9.93 -1.20 15.83
C ILE A 187 8.48 -0.97 15.47
N ARG A 188 7.78 -0.16 16.28
CA ARG A 188 6.35 0.08 16.12
C ARG A 188 6.02 1.55 16.28
N GLN A 189 5.24 2.06 15.34
CA GLN A 189 4.65 3.39 15.38
C GLN A 189 3.13 3.25 15.36
N ALA A 190 2.40 4.24 15.86
CA ALA A 190 0.96 4.22 15.88
C ALA A 190 0.34 5.57 15.56
N LEU A 191 -0.79 5.51 14.87
CA LEU A 191 -1.75 6.60 14.74
C LEU A 191 -2.91 6.29 15.67
N LYS A 192 -3.21 7.19 16.60
CA LYS A 192 -4.40 7.11 17.44
C LYS A 192 -5.41 8.15 16.95
N TYR A 193 -6.60 7.72 16.58
CA TYR A 193 -7.67 8.56 16.04
C TYR A 193 -8.87 8.57 16.98
N LYS A 194 -9.48 9.74 17.19
CA LYS A 194 -10.69 9.90 18.00
C LYS A 194 -11.88 10.33 17.13
N LYS A 195 -13.00 9.59 17.25
CA LYS A 195 -14.28 9.87 16.59
C LYS A 195 -15.40 9.87 17.65
N GLY A 196 -15.90 11.04 18.01
CA GLY A 196 -16.78 11.24 19.15
C GLY A 196 -16.16 10.71 20.45
N ASN A 197 -16.80 9.69 21.02
CA ASN A 197 -16.35 9.01 22.23
C ASN A 197 -15.51 7.75 21.95
N GLU A 198 -15.37 7.35 20.69
CA GLU A 198 -14.59 6.19 20.28
C GLU A 198 -13.13 6.59 20.02
N THR A 199 -12.23 5.62 20.17
CA THR A 199 -10.83 5.76 19.80
C THR A 199 -10.35 4.48 19.15
N ALA A 200 -9.59 4.63 18.08
CA ALA A 200 -8.94 3.54 17.37
C ALA A 200 -7.45 3.81 17.23
N VAL A 201 -6.67 2.73 17.20
CA VAL A 201 -5.21 2.74 17.05
C VAL A 201 -4.84 1.91 15.83
N ALA A 202 -4.18 2.55 14.87
CA ALA A 202 -3.51 1.85 13.78
C ALA A 202 -2.03 1.72 14.13
N THR A 203 -1.56 0.50 14.37
CA THR A 203 -0.15 0.19 14.67
C THR A 203 0.57 -0.27 13.40
N PHE A 204 1.65 0.40 13.05
CA PHE A 204 2.56 0.02 11.98
C PHE A 204 3.77 -0.66 12.59
N VAL A 205 3.97 -1.94 12.25
CA VAL A 205 5.10 -2.76 12.68
C VAL A 205 6.10 -2.81 11.54
N PHE A 206 7.35 -2.44 11.82
CA PHE A 206 8.44 -2.52 10.85
C PHE A 206 9.43 -3.59 11.32
N ASN A 207 9.47 -4.72 10.63
CA ASN A 207 10.51 -5.73 10.75
C ASN A 207 11.67 -5.32 9.84
N ILE A 208 12.70 -4.74 10.42
CA ILE A 208 13.84 -4.17 9.71
C ILE A 208 14.92 -5.23 9.58
N HIS A 209 15.36 -5.46 8.35
CA HIS A 209 16.45 -6.33 7.96
C HIS A 209 17.59 -5.49 7.40
N ILE A 210 18.70 -5.41 8.14
CA ILE A 210 19.89 -4.70 7.68
C ILE A 210 20.63 -5.59 6.68
N THR A 211 20.55 -5.28 5.39
CA THR A 211 21.18 -6.09 4.35
C THR A 211 21.56 -5.28 3.11
N SER A 212 22.72 -5.59 2.55
CA SER A 212 23.20 -5.10 1.26
C SER A 212 22.60 -5.81 0.04
N SER A 213 21.88 -6.92 0.26
CA SER A 213 21.31 -7.74 -0.81
C SER A 213 19.99 -7.20 -1.38
N ARG A 214 19.27 -6.38 -0.61
CA ARG A 214 17.93 -5.87 -0.94
C ARG A 214 17.73 -4.48 -0.33
N THR A 215 16.94 -3.65 -1.00
CA THR A 215 16.45 -2.40 -0.44
C THR A 215 14.97 -2.22 -0.79
N GLY A 216 14.21 -1.61 0.10
CA GLY A 216 12.77 -1.37 -0.08
C GLY A 216 11.96 -2.01 1.04
N TYR A 217 10.68 -2.26 0.79
CA TYR A 217 9.78 -2.84 1.76
C TYR A 217 8.73 -3.73 1.09
N GLU A 218 8.09 -4.57 1.88
CA GLU A 218 6.89 -5.31 1.52
C GLU A 218 5.91 -5.33 2.69
N ILE A 219 4.62 -5.42 2.40
CA ILE A 219 3.60 -5.63 3.44
C ILE A 219 3.69 -7.11 3.84
N SER A 220 3.98 -7.37 5.11
CA SER A 220 3.95 -8.72 5.65
C SER A 220 2.56 -9.03 6.19
N ASN A 221 1.98 -10.13 5.74
CA ASN A 221 0.79 -10.68 6.36
C ASN A 221 1.23 -11.27 7.69
N GLY A 222 1.18 -10.47 8.76
CA GLY A 222 1.50 -10.93 10.10
C GLY A 222 0.73 -12.21 10.40
N GLY A 223 1.41 -13.36 10.40
CA GLY A 223 0.80 -14.64 10.69
C GLY A 223 0.12 -14.55 12.07
N ASN A 224 -1.16 -14.87 12.17
CA ASN A 224 -1.54 -16.26 12.17
C ASN A 224 -2.54 -16.59 11.04
N THR A 225 -2.02 -16.96 9.88
CA THR A 225 -2.57 -18.03 9.04
C THR A 225 -1.39 -18.54 8.23
N ALA A 226 -1.23 -19.86 8.14
CA ALA A 226 -0.24 -20.51 7.32
C ALA A 226 -0.35 -19.99 5.87
N SER A 227 0.46 -19.01 5.51
CA SER A 227 0.89 -18.81 4.14
C SER A 227 1.84 -19.96 3.86
N THR A 228 1.30 -21.03 3.27
CA THR A 228 2.09 -21.81 2.33
C THR A 228 2.60 -20.79 1.34
N GLU A 229 3.92 -20.54 1.37
CA GLU A 229 4.61 -20.00 0.23
C GLU A 229 4.27 -20.94 -0.93
N ILE A 230 3.31 -20.56 -1.77
CA ILE A 230 3.40 -20.96 -3.16
C ILE A 230 4.57 -20.13 -3.66
N ALA A 231 5.77 -20.70 -3.57
CA ALA A 231 6.88 -20.32 -4.43
C ALA A 231 6.25 -20.09 -5.80
N SER A 232 6.31 -18.86 -6.32
CA SER A 232 5.60 -18.50 -7.54
C SER A 232 5.88 -19.59 -8.58
N GLU A 233 4.88 -20.41 -8.90
CA GLU A 233 5.07 -21.45 -9.90
C GLU A 233 5.58 -20.74 -11.14
N ALA A 234 6.74 -21.16 -11.64
CA ALA A 234 7.31 -20.58 -12.85
C ALA A 234 6.22 -20.59 -13.92
N ILE A 235 5.85 -19.42 -14.45
CA ILE A 235 4.76 -19.33 -15.40
C ILE A 235 5.22 -19.98 -16.72
N TYR A 236 4.66 -21.13 -17.07
CA TYR A 236 5.02 -21.89 -18.28
C TYR A 236 3.89 -21.91 -19.32
N PRO A 237 4.21 -22.05 -20.62
CA PRO A 237 3.21 -22.24 -21.66
C PRO A 237 2.38 -23.52 -21.46
N VAL A 238 1.05 -23.40 -21.50
CA VAL A 238 0.10 -24.55 -21.46
C VAL A 238 -0.66 -24.74 -22.78
N GLY A 239 -0.51 -23.82 -23.73
CA GLY A 239 -1.04 -23.99 -25.08
C GLY A 239 -0.54 -22.95 -26.05
N TYR A 240 -0.41 -23.34 -27.31
CA TYR A 240 -0.06 -22.47 -28.42
C TYR A 240 -1.24 -22.38 -29.39
N TYR A 241 -1.46 -21.19 -29.92
CA TYR A 241 -2.52 -20.92 -30.88
C TYR A 241 -1.99 -20.07 -32.02
N SER A 242 -2.45 -20.35 -33.24
CA SER A 242 -2.25 -19.47 -34.38
C SER A 242 -3.00 -18.15 -34.20
N ILE A 243 -2.71 -17.14 -35.03
CA ILE A 243 -3.43 -15.86 -34.98
C ILE A 243 -4.93 -15.99 -35.29
N SER A 244 -5.35 -17.05 -35.98
CA SER A 244 -6.76 -17.38 -36.24
C SER A 244 -7.43 -18.16 -35.08
N GLY A 245 -6.76 -18.34 -33.94
CA GLY A 245 -7.30 -19.01 -32.76
C GLY A 245 -7.27 -20.54 -32.79
N SER A 246 -6.76 -21.17 -33.86
CA SER A 246 -6.59 -22.62 -33.92
C SER A 246 -5.44 -23.09 -33.02
N ARG A 247 -5.63 -24.18 -32.28
CA ARG A 247 -4.61 -24.76 -31.40
C ARG A 247 -3.50 -25.42 -32.24
N ILE A 248 -2.24 -25.14 -31.90
CA ILE A 248 -1.04 -25.65 -32.56
C ILE A 248 -0.13 -26.35 -31.54
N SER A 249 0.67 -27.32 -31.98
CA SER A 249 1.56 -28.10 -31.10
C SER A 249 2.83 -27.33 -30.68
N SER A 250 3.24 -26.34 -31.47
CA SER A 250 4.38 -25.46 -31.18
C SER A 250 4.25 -24.15 -31.94
N PRO A 251 4.88 -23.05 -31.50
CA PRO A 251 4.89 -21.79 -32.22
C PRO A 251 5.41 -21.95 -33.66
N GLN A 252 4.68 -21.41 -34.64
CA GLN A 252 5.04 -21.38 -36.06
C GLN A 252 5.71 -20.05 -36.40
N ARG A 253 6.38 -19.96 -37.56
CA ARG A 253 6.96 -18.70 -38.03
C ARG A 253 5.88 -17.62 -38.13
N GLY A 254 6.15 -16.44 -37.58
CA GLY A 254 5.19 -15.35 -37.46
C GLY A 254 4.59 -15.21 -36.05
N VAL A 255 3.41 -14.60 -35.98
CA VAL A 255 2.71 -14.29 -34.72
C VAL A 255 2.01 -15.52 -34.16
N ASN A 256 2.22 -15.79 -32.88
CA ASN A 256 1.53 -16.84 -32.14
C ASN A 256 0.98 -16.29 -30.83
N ILE A 257 -0.08 -16.92 -30.33
CA ILE A 257 -0.70 -16.65 -29.03
C ILE A 257 -0.36 -17.82 -28.10
N ILE A 258 0.16 -17.54 -26.92
CA ILE A 258 0.50 -18.52 -25.88
C ILE A 258 -0.47 -18.36 -24.73
N LYS A 259 -1.13 -19.44 -24.32
CA LYS A 259 -1.82 -19.52 -23.04
C LYS A 259 -0.81 -19.96 -21.97
N MET A 260 -0.73 -19.23 -20.88
CA MET A 260 0.17 -19.48 -19.77
C MET A 260 -0.53 -20.23 -18.63
N SER A 261 0.23 -20.89 -17.75
CA SER A 261 -0.29 -21.66 -16.61
C SER A 261 -1.11 -20.81 -15.62
N ASP A 262 -0.84 -19.52 -15.53
CA ASP A 262 -1.59 -18.53 -14.73
C ASP A 262 -2.90 -18.06 -15.39
N GLY A 263 -3.25 -18.62 -16.56
CA GLY A 263 -4.43 -18.24 -17.34
C GLY A 263 -4.25 -17.00 -18.21
N SER A 264 -3.09 -16.33 -18.15
CA SER A 264 -2.78 -15.19 -19.03
C SER A 264 -2.52 -15.63 -20.47
N PHE A 265 -2.65 -14.69 -21.40
CA PHE A 265 -2.28 -14.89 -22.80
C PHE A 265 -1.12 -13.97 -23.17
N ARG A 266 -0.10 -14.50 -23.86
CA ARG A 266 1.06 -13.75 -24.36
C ARG A 266 1.13 -13.86 -25.88
N LYS A 267 1.49 -12.75 -26.54
CA LYS A 267 1.78 -12.74 -27.98
C LYS A 267 3.29 -12.90 -28.18
N ILE A 268 3.70 -13.83 -29.03
CA ILE A 268 5.11 -14.00 -29.41
C ILE A 268 5.27 -13.96 -30.93
N ILE A 269 6.45 -13.54 -31.39
CA ILE A 269 6.85 -13.56 -32.79
C ILE A 269 8.01 -14.55 -32.91
N LYS A 270 7.85 -15.58 -33.74
CA LYS A 270 8.92 -16.53 -34.05
C LYS A 270 9.45 -16.22 -35.45
N ASN A 271 10.75 -15.90 -35.51
CA ASN A 271 11.45 -15.63 -36.77
C ASN A 271 11.66 -16.91 -37.59
#